data_AF-A0A7X6MZU1-F1
#
_entry.id   AF-A0A7X6MZU1-F1
#
_cell.length_a   1.000
_cell.length_b   1.000
_cell.length_c   1.000
_cell.angle_alpha   90.00
_cell.angle_beta   90.00
_cell.angle_gamma   90.00
#
_symmetry.space_group_name_H-M   'P 1'
#
loop_
_entity.id
_entity.type
_entity.pdbx_description
1 polymer ?
#
loop_
_entity_poly.entity_id
_entity_poly.type
_entity_poly.pdbx_seq_one_letter_code
_entity_poly.pdbx_strand_id
1 'polypeptide(L)'
;TDTDGDGISDDQDPDDDNDGVNDKDEELVGTNPKNPMTDGKTPDGELDSDNDGIKNKDESDPNGTTPTDKDQDGKPDIITPKPSQTTQPGNDKGNRKTVSLSGSSEQSSKQLPKTGDSSEVTSLVAGFGLLALIAVMIKRRRKED
;
A
#
# COMPACT_ATOMS: atom_id res chain seq x y z
N THR A 1 15.69 29.65 -1.99
CA THR A 1 14.84 29.55 -3.19
C THR A 1 13.41 29.50 -2.69
N ASP A 2 12.44 29.69 -3.56
CA ASP A 2 11.02 29.61 -3.27
C ASP A 2 10.43 28.98 -4.54
N THR A 3 10.34 27.65 -4.53
CA THR A 3 10.17 26.85 -5.75
C THR A 3 8.75 26.96 -6.31
N ASP A 4 7.75 27.06 -5.45
CA ASP A 4 6.33 27.19 -5.79
C ASP A 4 5.78 28.64 -5.74
N GLY A 5 6.52 29.57 -5.12
CA GLY A 5 6.14 30.97 -5.00
C GLY A 5 5.09 31.25 -3.93
N ASP A 6 4.96 30.39 -2.91
CA ASP A 6 3.98 30.56 -1.83
C ASP A 6 4.44 31.58 -0.75
N GLY A 7 5.73 31.96 -0.79
CA GLY A 7 6.36 32.92 0.10
C GLY A 7 7.10 32.31 1.30
N ILE A 8 7.15 30.99 1.40
CA ILE A 8 8.03 30.22 2.27
C ILE A 8 9.29 29.87 1.46
N SER A 9 10.46 29.87 2.10
CA SER A 9 11.68 29.47 1.39
C SER A 9 11.82 27.96 1.47
N ASP A 10 12.35 27.33 0.42
CA ASP A 10 12.53 25.88 0.34
C ASP A 10 13.22 25.21 1.56
N ASP A 11 14.01 25.94 2.35
CA ASP A 11 14.64 25.37 3.55
C ASP A 11 13.72 25.34 4.78
N GLN A 12 12.56 25.98 4.68
CA GLN A 12 11.51 26.09 5.71
C GLN A 12 10.15 25.59 5.21
N ASP A 13 10.04 25.26 3.93
CA ASP A 13 8.84 24.68 3.32
C ASP A 13 8.86 23.16 3.48
N PRO A 14 7.81 22.53 4.02
CA PRO A 14 7.71 21.08 4.03
C PRO A 14 7.29 20.44 2.69
N ASP A 15 6.74 21.22 1.74
CA ASP A 15 6.27 20.78 0.42
C ASP A 15 6.75 21.79 -0.64
N ASP A 16 8.01 21.65 -1.05
CA ASP A 16 8.77 22.60 -1.87
C ASP A 16 8.07 22.99 -3.21
N ASP A 17 7.19 22.14 -3.74
CA ASP A 17 6.52 22.35 -5.02
C ASP A 17 4.98 22.41 -4.96
N ASN A 18 4.43 22.31 -3.75
CA ASN A 18 3.02 22.45 -3.41
C ASN A 18 2.09 21.49 -4.16
N ASP A 19 2.54 20.25 -4.41
CA ASP A 19 1.76 19.22 -5.10
C ASP A 19 0.88 18.36 -4.17
N GLY A 20 1.09 18.53 -2.86
CA GLY A 20 0.41 17.84 -1.78
C GLY A 20 1.20 16.71 -1.12
N VAL A 21 2.45 16.46 -1.53
CA VAL A 21 3.35 15.48 -0.93
C VAL A 21 4.53 16.20 -0.27
N ASN A 22 4.82 15.91 1.00
CA ASN A 22 5.96 16.56 1.65
C ASN A 22 7.29 16.01 1.12
N ASP A 23 8.34 16.82 1.20
CA ASP A 23 9.68 16.51 0.73
C ASP A 23 10.21 15.15 1.25
N LYS A 24 9.82 14.76 2.48
CA LYS A 24 10.29 13.52 3.11
C LYS A 24 9.63 12.28 2.56
N ASP A 25 8.35 12.37 2.23
CA ASP A 25 7.63 11.29 1.57
C ASP A 25 8.07 11.17 0.10
N GLU A 26 8.32 12.30 -0.58
CA GLU A 26 8.88 12.32 -1.94
C GLU A 26 10.29 11.70 -2.03
N GLU A 27 11.18 12.05 -1.09
CA GLU A 27 12.52 11.44 -0.97
C GLU A 27 12.45 9.90 -0.82
N LEU A 28 11.41 9.37 -0.16
CA LEU A 28 11.24 7.94 0.08
C LEU A 28 10.79 7.17 -1.16
N VAL A 29 9.89 7.75 -1.95
CA VAL A 29 9.36 7.13 -3.18
C VAL A 29 10.20 7.46 -4.42
N GLY A 30 11.14 8.41 -4.29
CA GLY A 30 12.09 8.78 -5.33
C GLY A 30 11.52 9.75 -6.36
N THR A 31 10.49 10.52 -5.99
CA THR A 31 10.08 11.72 -6.71
C THR A 31 11.00 12.90 -6.32
N ASN A 32 10.74 14.10 -6.83
CA ASN A 32 11.62 15.24 -6.68
C ASN A 32 10.90 16.35 -5.90
N PRO A 33 11.34 16.68 -4.66
CA PRO A 33 10.80 17.75 -3.81
C PRO A 33 10.44 19.06 -4.52
N LYS A 34 11.19 19.41 -5.56
CA LYS A 34 11.09 20.70 -6.24
C LYS A 34 10.38 20.65 -7.59
N ASN A 35 9.68 19.57 -7.91
CA ASN A 35 9.05 19.39 -9.20
C ASN A 35 7.77 18.53 -9.10
N PRO A 36 6.58 19.13 -9.28
CA PRO A 36 5.30 18.52 -8.89
C PRO A 36 4.83 17.40 -9.85
N MET A 37 5.71 16.96 -10.74
CA MET A 37 5.49 16.00 -11.82
C MET A 37 6.85 15.43 -12.27
N THR A 38 7.44 14.56 -11.46
CA THR A 38 8.79 13.97 -11.69
C THR A 38 8.86 13.12 -12.94
N ASP A 39 7.80 12.37 -13.25
CA ASP A 39 7.76 11.51 -14.45
C ASP A 39 7.44 12.26 -15.76
N GLY A 40 7.11 13.56 -15.65
CA GLY A 40 6.69 14.43 -16.76
C GLY A 40 5.31 14.10 -17.36
N LYS A 41 4.48 13.32 -16.66
CA LYS A 41 3.16 12.85 -17.12
C LYS A 41 2.07 12.97 -16.07
N THR A 42 2.37 12.62 -14.83
CA THR A 42 1.42 12.49 -13.72
C THR A 42 1.92 13.34 -12.57
N PRO A 43 1.10 14.23 -11.97
CA PRO A 43 1.52 14.94 -10.78
C PRO A 43 1.92 13.96 -9.68
N ASP A 44 2.99 14.25 -8.93
CA ASP A 44 3.56 13.27 -8.00
C ASP A 44 2.59 12.95 -6.84
N GLY A 45 1.82 13.94 -6.40
CA GLY A 45 0.71 13.75 -5.47
C GLY A 45 -0.46 12.91 -6.00
N GLU A 46 -0.59 12.71 -7.33
CA GLU A 46 -1.63 11.84 -7.93
C GLU A 46 -1.14 10.41 -8.18
N LEU A 47 0.14 10.12 -7.95
CA LEU A 47 0.69 8.77 -8.00
C LEU A 47 0.16 7.93 -6.82
N ASP A 48 0.32 6.62 -6.94
CA ASP A 48 -0.03 5.61 -5.94
C ASP A 48 1.20 4.71 -5.82
N SER A 49 2.10 5.08 -4.89
CA SER A 49 3.46 4.53 -4.86
C SER A 49 3.51 3.08 -4.40
N ASP A 50 2.59 2.69 -3.51
CA ASP A 50 2.52 1.35 -2.94
C ASP A 50 1.40 0.47 -3.58
N ASN A 51 0.59 1.06 -4.45
CA ASN A 51 -0.48 0.45 -5.26
C ASN A 51 -1.65 -0.07 -4.41
N ASP A 52 -2.01 0.65 -3.37
CA ASP A 52 -3.12 0.30 -2.48
C ASP A 52 -4.46 0.97 -2.86
N GLY A 53 -4.43 1.90 -3.81
CA GLY A 53 -5.57 2.66 -4.31
C GLY A 53 -5.83 4.00 -3.60
N ILE A 54 -4.92 4.44 -2.72
CA ILE A 54 -4.84 5.77 -2.15
C ILE A 54 -3.73 6.54 -2.89
N LYS A 55 -3.91 7.83 -3.09
CA LYS A 55 -2.92 8.66 -3.77
C LYS A 55 -1.89 9.18 -2.77
N ASN A 56 -0.69 9.43 -3.26
CA ASN A 56 0.41 10.00 -2.48
C ASN A 56 -0.01 11.23 -1.66
N LYS A 57 -0.78 12.18 -2.23
CA LYS A 57 -1.24 13.38 -1.49
C LYS A 57 -2.25 13.11 -0.38
N ASP A 58 -2.97 11.98 -0.46
CA ASP A 58 -3.91 11.55 0.57
C ASP A 58 -3.18 10.78 1.70
N GLU A 59 -2.02 10.20 1.39
CA GLU A 59 -1.13 9.47 2.31
C GLU A 59 -0.08 10.35 2.98
N SER A 60 0.31 11.45 2.35
CA SER A 60 1.19 12.48 2.90
C SER A 60 0.45 13.48 3.79
N ASP A 61 1.19 14.21 4.63
CA ASP A 61 0.81 15.51 5.20
C ASP A 61 1.70 16.59 4.56
N PRO A 62 1.17 17.51 3.72
CA PRO A 62 1.97 18.53 3.05
C PRO A 62 2.58 19.56 4.01
N ASN A 63 2.16 19.59 5.28
CA ASN A 63 2.80 20.44 6.30
C ASN A 63 3.79 19.64 7.18
N GLY A 64 3.99 18.35 6.86
CA GLY A 64 4.81 17.41 7.63
C GLY A 64 6.29 17.53 7.30
N THR A 65 7.14 17.56 8.33
CA THR A 65 8.62 17.64 8.17
C THR A 65 9.31 16.29 8.36
N THR A 66 8.53 15.23 8.43
CA THR A 66 8.95 13.84 8.65
C THR A 66 8.07 12.93 7.80
N PRO A 67 8.52 11.72 7.45
CA PRO A 67 7.67 10.77 6.75
C PRO A 67 6.32 10.57 7.45
N THR A 68 5.24 10.58 6.68
CA THR A 68 3.89 10.52 7.23
C THR A 68 3.56 9.10 7.69
N ASP A 69 3.13 8.95 8.94
CA ASP A 69 2.73 7.67 9.57
C ASP A 69 1.42 7.90 10.34
N LYS A 70 0.28 7.90 9.63
CA LYS A 70 -1.04 8.21 10.21
C LYS A 70 -1.56 7.07 11.07
N ASP A 71 -1.22 5.83 10.73
CA ASP A 71 -1.71 4.66 11.47
C ASP A 71 -0.82 4.25 12.65
N GLN A 72 0.36 4.88 12.78
CA GLN A 72 1.31 4.74 13.87
C GLN A 72 1.88 3.33 13.99
N ASP A 73 2.01 2.61 12.88
CA ASP A 73 2.63 1.29 12.84
C ASP A 73 4.18 1.34 12.79
N GLY A 74 4.75 2.55 12.66
CA GLY A 74 6.17 2.81 12.56
C GLY A 74 6.74 2.67 11.16
N LYS A 75 5.88 2.65 10.13
CA LYS A 75 6.24 2.68 8.72
C LYS A 75 5.55 3.88 8.05
N PRO A 76 6.22 4.55 7.11
CA PRO A 76 5.59 5.63 6.36
C PRO A 76 4.45 5.11 5.48
N ASP A 77 3.30 5.79 5.54
CA ASP A 77 2.09 5.45 4.80
C ASP A 77 2.39 5.36 3.29
N ILE A 78 3.18 6.30 2.76
CA ILE A 78 3.54 6.44 1.33
C ILE A 78 4.22 5.20 0.70
N ILE A 79 4.68 4.24 1.52
CA ILE A 79 5.30 2.99 1.07
C ILE A 79 4.63 1.74 1.65
N THR A 80 3.51 1.88 2.35
CA THR A 80 2.83 0.78 3.02
C THR A 80 1.34 0.73 2.76
N PRO A 81 0.83 -0.38 2.21
CA PRO A 81 -0.58 -0.49 1.87
C PRO A 81 -1.47 -0.27 3.08
N LYS A 82 -2.53 0.52 2.89
CA LYS A 82 -3.59 0.73 3.87
C LYS A 82 -3.98 -0.62 4.48
N PRO A 83 -4.05 -0.69 5.81
CA PRO A 83 -4.56 -1.88 6.47
C PRO A 83 -5.91 -2.26 5.87
N SER A 84 -5.98 -3.42 5.22
CA SER A 84 -7.24 -4.03 4.83
C SER A 84 -8.10 -4.04 6.09
N GLN A 85 -9.26 -3.39 6.08
CA GLN A 85 -10.21 -3.43 7.19
C GLN A 85 -10.73 -4.86 7.37
N THR A 86 -9.88 -5.73 7.92
CA THR A 86 -10.28 -7.00 8.47
C THR A 86 -10.90 -6.63 9.79
N THR A 87 -12.22 -6.54 9.78
CA THR A 87 -13.04 -6.54 10.98
C THR A 87 -12.53 -7.64 11.90
N GLN A 88 -11.83 -7.28 12.96
CA GLN A 88 -11.73 -8.16 14.11
C GLN A 88 -13.18 -8.48 14.54
N PRO A 89 -13.53 -9.74 14.83
CA PRO A 89 -14.85 -10.08 15.37
C PRO A 89 -14.90 -9.60 16.82
N GLY A 90 -15.04 -8.28 16.99
CA GLY A 90 -15.38 -7.64 18.24
C GLY A 90 -16.86 -7.83 18.48
N ASN A 91 -17.17 -8.61 19.50
CA ASN A 91 -18.52 -8.79 20.02
C ASN A 91 -19.08 -7.43 20.47
N ASP A 92 -19.87 -6.74 19.66
CA ASP A 92 -20.65 -5.61 20.15
C ASP A 92 -22.08 -5.61 19.59
N LYS A 93 -23.02 -5.93 20.49
CA LYS A 93 -24.45 -5.72 20.29
C LYS A 93 -24.72 -4.22 20.43
N GLY A 94 -24.62 -3.48 19.33
CA GLY A 94 -24.85 -2.03 19.36
C GLY A 94 -25.19 -1.44 18.00
N ASN A 95 -26.46 -1.56 17.62
CA ASN A 95 -27.18 -0.79 16.60
C ASN A 95 -26.46 0.48 16.10
N ARG A 96 -25.91 0.46 14.88
CA ARG A 96 -25.61 1.69 14.11
C ARG A 96 -26.06 1.55 12.67
N LYS A 97 -26.92 2.52 12.31
CA LYS A 97 -27.64 2.68 11.05
C LYS A 97 -26.72 2.52 9.84
N THR A 98 -27.07 1.56 8.99
CA THR A 98 -26.72 1.54 7.58
C THR A 98 -27.37 2.74 6.89
N VAL A 99 -26.58 3.64 6.33
CA VAL A 99 -27.07 4.63 5.36
C VAL A 99 -26.32 4.40 4.06
N SER A 100 -27.13 4.09 3.07
CA SER A 100 -26.82 3.62 1.73
C SER A 100 -26.04 4.60 0.87
N LEU A 101 -25.23 4.07 -0.04
CA LEU A 101 -25.08 4.63 -1.39
C LEU A 101 -25.30 3.51 -2.40
N SER A 102 -26.24 3.79 -3.30
CA SER A 102 -26.96 2.87 -4.18
C SER A 102 -26.56 3.05 -5.63
N GLY A 103 -26.56 1.94 -6.38
CA GLY A 103 -26.66 1.85 -7.85
C GLY A 103 -25.84 0.65 -8.35
N SER A 104 -26.35 -0.60 -8.45
CA SER A 104 -27.40 -1.12 -9.36
C SER A 104 -27.09 -0.77 -10.83
N SER A 105 -26.95 -1.66 -11.81
CA SER A 105 -27.23 -3.10 -11.95
C SER A 105 -26.67 -3.59 -13.31
N GLU A 106 -26.40 -4.90 -13.42
CA GLU A 106 -25.99 -5.64 -14.62
C GLU A 106 -27.04 -5.69 -15.75
N GLN A 107 -26.61 -5.79 -17.02
CA GLN A 107 -26.84 -6.93 -17.97
C GLN A 107 -26.92 -6.58 -19.48
N SER A 108 -25.99 -7.18 -20.23
CA SER A 108 -26.22 -8.08 -21.39
C SER A 108 -26.62 -7.54 -22.79
N SER A 109 -25.79 -7.90 -23.79
CA SER A 109 -26.25 -8.34 -25.12
C SER A 109 -25.33 -9.45 -25.66
N LYS A 110 -25.98 -10.54 -26.11
CA LYS A 110 -25.48 -11.85 -26.61
C LYS A 110 -24.72 -11.71 -27.96
N GLN A 111 -23.90 -12.63 -28.50
CA GLN A 111 -24.19 -14.05 -28.83
C GLN A 111 -22.98 -14.72 -29.56
N LEU A 112 -22.57 -15.94 -29.19
CA LEU A 112 -22.56 -17.19 -30.02
C LEU A 112 -21.92 -18.39 -29.25
N PRO A 113 -22.50 -19.62 -29.26
CA PRO A 113 -22.05 -20.74 -28.44
C PRO A 113 -21.12 -21.73 -29.16
N LYS A 114 -20.25 -22.43 -28.41
CA LYS A 114 -19.72 -23.74 -28.81
C LYS A 114 -19.84 -24.74 -27.65
N THR A 115 -20.33 -25.90 -28.03
CA THR A 115 -20.72 -27.09 -27.28
C THR A 115 -19.55 -27.99 -26.89
N GLY A 116 -19.75 -28.84 -25.88
CA GLY A 116 -18.98 -30.06 -25.64
C GLY A 116 -18.58 -30.20 -24.17
N ASP A 117 -19.40 -30.77 -23.30
CA ASP A 117 -19.56 -32.20 -22.98
C ASP A 117 -18.75 -32.59 -21.72
N SER A 118 -19.41 -33.45 -20.96
CA SER A 118 -19.24 -33.94 -19.60
C SER A 118 -17.85 -34.40 -19.12
N SER A 119 -17.53 -34.05 -17.88
CA SER A 119 -16.94 -34.95 -16.85
C SER A 119 -16.69 -34.19 -15.54
N GLU A 120 -17.23 -34.71 -14.43
CA GLU A 120 -16.79 -34.32 -13.09
C GLU A 120 -15.33 -34.72 -12.87
N VAL A 121 -14.50 -33.81 -12.36
CA VAL A 121 -13.32 -34.16 -11.56
C VAL A 121 -13.12 -33.15 -10.43
N THR A 122 -13.54 -33.56 -9.23
CA THR A 122 -13.16 -32.97 -7.95
C THR A 122 -11.64 -32.98 -7.82
N SER A 123 -10.98 -31.82 -7.82
CA SER A 123 -9.53 -31.71 -7.62
C SER A 123 -9.21 -30.91 -6.38
N LEU A 124 -9.08 -31.65 -5.27
CA LEU A 124 -8.43 -31.23 -4.04
C LEU A 124 -6.92 -31.38 -4.24
N VAL A 125 -6.17 -30.28 -4.30
CA VAL A 125 -4.70 -30.32 -4.15
C VAL A 125 -4.31 -29.47 -2.96
N ALA A 126 -4.11 -30.16 -1.85
CA ALA A 126 -3.43 -29.68 -0.66
C ALA A 126 -1.93 -29.63 -0.92
N GLY A 127 -1.29 -28.49 -0.67
CA GLY A 127 0.16 -28.31 -0.75
C GLY A 127 0.72 -27.79 0.56
N PHE A 128 0.76 -28.65 1.59
CA PHE A 128 1.57 -28.42 2.80
C PHE A 128 3.03 -28.76 2.49
N GLY A 129 3.87 -27.74 2.30
CA GLY A 129 5.31 -27.89 2.23
C GLY A 129 5.95 -27.90 3.62
N LEU A 130 6.12 -29.09 4.19
CA LEU A 130 6.76 -29.36 5.48
C LEU A 130 8.29 -29.47 5.34
N LEU A 131 8.99 -28.64 6.12
CA LEU A 131 10.23 -28.89 6.90
C LEU A 131 11.48 -29.50 6.24
N ALA A 132 12.60 -28.75 6.33
CA ALA A 132 13.92 -29.35 6.54
C ALA A 132 14.75 -28.52 7.53
N LEU A 133 14.74 -28.95 8.80
CA LEU A 133 15.61 -28.44 9.86
C LEU A 133 16.91 -29.25 9.84
N ILE A 134 18.00 -28.68 9.32
CA ILE A 134 19.31 -29.35 9.35
C ILE A 134 20.00 -29.03 10.68
N ALA A 135 19.91 -29.95 11.63
CA ALA A 135 20.79 -30.01 12.79
C ALA A 135 21.97 -30.95 12.48
N VAL A 136 23.20 -30.45 12.57
CA VAL A 136 24.42 -31.29 12.61
C VAL A 136 25.18 -30.96 13.90
N MET A 137 25.19 -31.93 14.81
CA MET A 137 25.88 -31.90 16.10
C MET A 137 27.16 -32.75 16.05
N ILE A 138 28.25 -32.16 16.56
CA ILE A 138 29.34 -32.76 17.36
C ILE A 138 30.42 -33.62 16.66
N LYS A 139 31.65 -33.09 16.60
CA LYS A 139 32.89 -33.87 16.71
C LYS A 139 33.62 -33.50 18.00
N ARG A 140 33.65 -34.46 18.93
CA ARG A 140 34.26 -34.47 20.26
C ARG A 140 35.79 -34.32 20.16
N ARG A 141 36.39 -33.22 20.64
CA ARG A 141 37.84 -33.17 20.93
C ARG A 141 38.07 -33.72 22.34
N ARG A 142 38.76 -34.85 22.42
CA ARG A 142 39.28 -35.43 23.66
C ARG A 142 40.55 -34.63 24.01
N LYS A 143 40.61 -34.03 25.20
CA LYS A 143 41.87 -33.63 25.82
C LYS A 143 42.53 -34.91 26.35
N GLU A 144 43.78 -35.13 26.02
CA GLU A 144 44.69 -35.93 26.84
C GLU A 144 45.83 -34.99 27.24
N ASP A 145 46.20 -35.08 28.51
CA ASP A 145 47.05 -34.17 29.28
C ASP A 145 48.53 -34.20 28.85
#